data_AF-A0A7M3V8Y7-F1
#
_entry.id   AF-A0A7M3V8Y7-F1
#
_cell.length_a   1.000
_cell.length_b   1.000
_cell.length_c   1.000
_cell.angle_alpha   90.00
_cell.angle_beta   90.00
_cell.angle_gamma   90.00
#
_symmetry.space_group_name_H-M   'P 1'
#
loop_
_entity.id
_entity.type
_entity.pdbx_description
1 polymer ?
#
loop_
_entity_poly.entity_id
_entity_poly.type
_entity_poly.pdbx_seq_one_letter_code
_entity_poly.pdbx_strand_id
1 'polypeptide(L)'
;MPKEHTFDQEIYEIFLDQLEDESVEIQNCLDSLEKNQEYKDCINKLFRIFHSLKANSGYFHFYELEKLAAKVESVLNALRESVPPLSKNVHDWLKNVFTQYFKWIEELQSGAKELSKIKQNLLNEVHICEAVENDPLSLLKKYKLYYFHDKKQVSDKLISFLERYTREVVLCDDLEQFRELIQEKPGELCIIDTKNKSIQALRILYKYAPRTALIVLLNKTDTTTRKKLMIQGVHHLITYPIRPDELKRELITVTESHFGERKFVIANKEIENFVLGLQAFPNSIRNIQSICNSDEASIKDLIQAVKQDPVIAGIVMQEVKNPLYNLPEIKTIDKAVSLLGKKYLNAIVLKQLHKNFDFSDLEVYKISYKQFSDVATKRYLLMLKWYSKVSISALATLSTAAILGNLGQLLIAKELKKNKKDGVFKIFLEHSPIEYAEQKVIHTTTARVSSNILSFWNLDRDIVDSVRFSDNPQHAPVEVYDLALANHVVFYLIGLDGKINPTIPKKMEQLLVKQGLNVETLQNALNSVIELSQG
;
A
#
# COMPACT_ATOMS: atom_id res chain seq x y z
N MET A 1 -12.75 -28.18 -46.34
CA MET A 1 -12.19 -29.36 -45.63
C MET A 1 -10.82 -28.95 -45.12
N PRO A 2 -10.56 -28.93 -43.80
CA PRO A 2 -9.20 -28.73 -43.31
C PRO A 2 -8.37 -29.94 -43.71
N LYS A 3 -7.14 -29.69 -44.17
CA LYS A 3 -6.20 -30.71 -44.62
C LYS A 3 -5.92 -31.68 -43.47
N GLU A 4 -5.92 -32.98 -43.75
CA GLU A 4 -5.34 -33.98 -42.84
C GLU A 4 -3.86 -33.66 -42.68
N HIS A 5 -3.51 -33.06 -41.54
CA HIS A 5 -2.12 -32.89 -41.13
C HIS A 5 -1.71 -34.20 -40.45
N THR A 6 -1.12 -35.11 -41.22
CA THR A 6 -0.39 -36.25 -40.67
C THR A 6 0.87 -35.70 -40.02
N PHE A 7 0.83 -35.46 -38.71
CA PHE A 7 2.04 -35.26 -37.92
C PHE A 7 2.89 -36.53 -38.01
N ASP A 8 4.21 -36.38 -37.87
CA ASP A 8 5.06 -37.54 -37.70
C ASP A 8 4.60 -38.30 -36.46
N GLN A 9 4.20 -39.56 -36.65
CA GLN A 9 3.59 -40.37 -35.61
C GLN A 9 4.56 -40.58 -34.44
N GLU A 10 5.86 -40.67 -34.74
CA GLU A 10 6.92 -40.78 -33.73
C GLU A 10 7.01 -39.51 -32.87
N ILE A 11 6.90 -38.33 -33.49
CA ILE A 11 6.93 -37.03 -32.77
C ILE A 11 5.66 -36.85 -31.93
N TYR A 12 4.51 -37.35 -32.40
CA TYR A 12 3.27 -37.31 -31.64
C TYR A 12 3.30 -38.26 -30.43
N GLU A 13 3.83 -39.47 -30.59
CA GLU A 13 4.01 -40.42 -29.48
C GLU A 13 4.95 -39.85 -28.41
N ILE A 14 6.08 -39.25 -28.80
CA ILE A 14 6.99 -38.54 -27.86
C ILE A 14 6.28 -37.41 -27.10
N PHE A 15 5.38 -36.68 -27.78
CA PHE A 15 4.61 -35.63 -27.12
C PHE A 15 3.63 -36.20 -26.08
N LEU A 16 2.98 -37.33 -26.36
CA LEU A 16 2.09 -37.99 -25.40
C LEU A 16 2.84 -38.49 -24.17
N ASP A 17 4.01 -39.11 -24.36
CA ASP A 17 4.88 -39.55 -23.26
C ASP A 17 5.31 -38.35 -22.40
N GLN A 18 5.67 -37.23 -23.03
CA GLN A 18 6.01 -35.99 -22.33
C GLN A 18 4.83 -35.46 -21.48
N LEU A 19 3.61 -35.48 -22.01
CA LEU A 19 2.44 -35.01 -21.26
C LEU A 19 2.19 -35.85 -20.00
N GLU A 20 2.40 -37.17 -20.11
CA GLU A 20 2.26 -38.11 -19.00
C GLU A 20 3.33 -37.88 -17.92
N ASP A 21 4.59 -37.75 -18.31
CA ASP A 21 5.69 -37.41 -17.40
C ASP A 21 5.43 -36.08 -16.67
N GLU A 22 5.05 -35.04 -17.43
CA GLU A 22 4.71 -33.72 -16.87
C GLU A 22 3.51 -33.80 -15.91
N SER A 23 2.55 -34.71 -16.13
CA SER A 23 1.39 -34.89 -15.25
C SER A 23 1.81 -35.35 -13.85
N VAL A 24 2.77 -36.29 -13.77
CA VAL A 24 3.31 -36.79 -12.50
C VAL A 24 4.05 -35.67 -11.77
N GLU A 25 4.83 -34.87 -12.51
CA GLU A 25 5.55 -33.74 -11.93
C GLU A 25 4.61 -32.64 -11.41
N ILE A 26 3.54 -32.34 -12.14
CA ILE A 26 2.53 -31.36 -11.71
C ILE A 26 1.88 -31.83 -10.41
N GLN A 27 1.43 -33.09 -10.34
CA GLN A 27 0.80 -33.65 -9.14
C GLN A 27 1.72 -33.55 -7.92
N ASN A 28 2.99 -33.95 -8.05
CA ASN A 28 3.97 -33.87 -6.97
C ASN A 28 4.19 -32.42 -6.47
N CYS A 29 4.19 -31.45 -7.39
CA CYS A 29 4.27 -30.04 -7.03
C CYS A 29 3.02 -29.57 -6.28
N LEU A 30 1.82 -29.98 -6.71
CA LEU A 30 0.58 -29.63 -6.04
C LEU A 30 0.51 -30.19 -4.61
N ASP A 31 0.91 -31.44 -4.41
CA ASP A 31 0.93 -32.08 -3.08
C ASP A 31 1.92 -31.41 -2.13
N SER A 32 3.07 -30.97 -2.65
CA SER A 32 4.09 -30.24 -1.87
C SER A 32 3.61 -28.84 -1.50
N LEU A 33 2.95 -28.15 -2.43
CA LEU A 33 2.31 -26.86 -2.19
C LEU A 33 1.18 -26.96 -1.16
N GLU A 34 0.39 -28.03 -1.17
CA GLU A 34 -0.67 -28.29 -0.16
C GLU A 34 -0.09 -28.41 1.25
N LYS A 35 1.11 -28.99 1.37
CA LYS A 35 1.85 -29.14 2.64
C LYS A 35 2.69 -27.92 3.00
N ASN A 36 2.64 -26.83 2.22
CA ASN A 36 3.46 -25.63 2.37
C ASN A 36 4.97 -25.88 2.32
N GLN A 37 5.40 -26.85 1.51
CA GLN A 37 6.81 -27.23 1.32
C GLN A 37 7.29 -26.81 -0.07
N GLU A 38 8.59 -26.55 -0.19
CA GLU A 38 9.29 -26.37 -1.49
C GLU A 38 8.66 -25.32 -2.43
N TYR A 39 7.95 -24.32 -1.89
CA TYR A 39 7.11 -23.38 -2.65
C TYR A 39 7.78 -22.81 -3.91
N LYS A 40 8.99 -22.24 -3.77
CA LYS A 40 9.69 -21.62 -4.89
C LYS A 40 10.08 -22.62 -5.97
N ASP A 41 10.47 -23.82 -5.57
CA ASP A 41 10.92 -24.85 -6.50
C ASP A 41 9.72 -25.41 -7.26
N CYS A 42 8.62 -25.71 -6.56
CA CYS A 42 7.36 -26.14 -7.18
C CYS A 42 6.81 -25.09 -8.16
N ILE A 43 6.72 -23.81 -7.76
CA ILE A 43 6.19 -22.75 -8.63
C ILE A 43 7.07 -22.53 -9.87
N ASN A 44 8.40 -22.54 -9.72
CA ASN A 44 9.31 -22.43 -10.86
C ASN A 44 9.23 -23.64 -11.78
N LYS A 45 9.05 -24.85 -11.22
CA LYS A 45 8.91 -26.09 -11.98
C LYS A 45 7.61 -26.09 -12.79
N LEU A 46 6.48 -25.82 -12.15
CA LEU A 46 5.19 -25.66 -12.81
C LEU A 46 5.25 -24.60 -13.91
N PHE A 47 5.89 -23.45 -13.66
CA PHE A 47 6.01 -22.39 -14.68
C PHE A 47 6.73 -22.88 -15.93
N ARG A 48 7.82 -23.65 -15.78
CA ARG A 48 8.58 -24.21 -16.92
C ARG A 48 7.75 -25.21 -17.70
N ILE A 49 7.04 -26.11 -17.00
CA ILE A 49 6.15 -27.09 -17.61
C ILE A 49 5.10 -26.37 -18.48
N PHE A 50 4.34 -25.44 -17.90
CA PHE A 50 3.28 -24.75 -18.64
C PHE A 50 3.80 -23.82 -19.75
N HIS A 51 5.00 -23.26 -19.62
CA HIS A 51 5.65 -22.50 -20.69
C HIS A 51 6.00 -23.39 -21.90
N SER A 52 6.56 -24.57 -21.65
CA SER A 52 6.85 -25.58 -22.67
C SER A 52 5.57 -26.10 -23.32
N LEU A 53 4.59 -26.45 -22.48
CA LEU A 53 3.29 -26.97 -22.92
C LEU A 53 2.55 -26.00 -23.84
N LYS A 54 2.61 -24.70 -23.56
CA LYS A 54 2.04 -23.66 -24.44
C LYS A 54 2.65 -23.72 -25.84
N ALA A 55 3.97 -23.80 -25.94
CA ALA A 55 4.67 -23.85 -27.23
C ALA A 55 4.37 -25.14 -27.99
N ASN A 56 4.43 -26.29 -27.31
CA ASN A 56 4.22 -27.61 -27.92
C ASN A 56 2.77 -27.81 -28.36
N SER A 57 1.79 -27.36 -27.57
CA SER A 57 0.37 -27.47 -27.91
C SER A 57 -0.01 -26.65 -29.14
N GLY A 58 0.61 -25.48 -29.33
CA GLY A 58 0.43 -24.68 -30.53
C GLY A 58 0.95 -25.37 -31.80
N TYR A 59 2.06 -26.11 -31.68
CA TYR A 59 2.64 -26.91 -32.78
C TYR A 59 1.68 -28.02 -33.25
N PHE A 60 1.06 -28.74 -32.31
CA PHE A 60 0.07 -29.79 -32.62
C PHE A 60 -1.37 -29.26 -32.83
N HIS A 61 -1.56 -27.93 -32.81
CA HIS A 61 -2.86 -27.27 -32.97
C HIS A 61 -3.91 -27.64 -31.91
N PHE A 62 -3.49 -28.03 -30.71
CA PHE A 62 -4.37 -28.21 -29.56
C PHE A 62 -4.68 -26.87 -28.90
N TYR A 63 -5.52 -26.06 -29.58
CA TYR A 63 -5.80 -24.68 -29.18
C TYR A 63 -6.38 -24.53 -27.77
N GLU A 64 -7.19 -25.49 -27.31
CA GLU A 64 -7.73 -25.46 -25.94
C GLU A 64 -6.61 -25.66 -24.91
N LEU A 65 -5.68 -26.59 -25.15
CA LEU A 65 -4.53 -26.83 -24.29
C LEU A 65 -3.57 -25.63 -24.28
N GLU A 66 -3.28 -25.06 -25.44
CA GLU A 66 -2.46 -23.85 -25.58
C GLU A 66 -3.05 -22.67 -24.77
N LYS A 67 -4.36 -22.47 -24.87
CA LYS A 67 -5.06 -21.39 -24.17
C LYS A 67 -5.02 -21.56 -22.65
N LEU A 68 -5.20 -22.78 -22.15
CA LEU A 68 -5.08 -23.07 -20.71
C LEU A 68 -3.63 -22.85 -20.25
N ALA A 69 -2.66 -23.37 -21.00
CA ALA A 69 -1.24 -23.25 -20.67
C ALA A 69 -0.79 -21.79 -20.59
N ALA A 70 -1.20 -20.94 -21.53
CA ALA A 70 -0.92 -19.50 -21.50
C ALA A 70 -1.51 -18.79 -20.26
N LYS A 71 -2.73 -19.17 -19.86
CA LYS A 71 -3.35 -18.63 -18.64
C LYS A 71 -2.60 -19.06 -17.39
N VAL A 72 -2.24 -20.34 -17.29
CA VAL A 72 -1.53 -20.92 -16.15
C VAL A 72 -0.12 -20.35 -16.02
N GLU A 73 0.60 -20.22 -17.13
CA GLU A 73 1.91 -19.58 -17.18
C GLU A 73 1.85 -18.13 -16.65
N SER A 74 0.85 -17.34 -17.05
CA SER A 74 0.66 -15.96 -16.58
C SER A 74 0.43 -15.89 -15.06
N VAL A 75 -0.42 -16.77 -14.53
CA VAL A 75 -0.69 -16.85 -13.08
C VAL A 75 0.55 -17.32 -12.31
N LEU A 76 1.23 -18.36 -12.80
CA LEU A 76 2.46 -18.87 -12.19
C LEU A 76 3.59 -17.85 -12.23
N ASN A 77 3.71 -17.07 -13.31
CA ASN A 77 4.68 -15.98 -13.38
C ASN A 77 4.46 -14.94 -12.27
N ALA A 78 3.18 -14.61 -12.00
CA ALA A 78 2.84 -13.74 -10.89
C ALA A 78 3.08 -14.39 -9.51
N LEU A 79 3.01 -15.73 -9.40
CA LEU A 79 3.30 -16.49 -8.19
C LEU A 79 4.80 -16.68 -7.91
N ARG A 80 5.67 -16.61 -8.93
CA ARG A 80 7.14 -16.72 -8.76
C ARG A 80 7.69 -15.60 -7.87
N GLU A 81 7.06 -14.43 -7.94
CA GLU A 81 7.39 -13.25 -7.14
C GLU A 81 6.54 -13.13 -5.86
N SER A 82 5.58 -14.03 -5.66
CA SER A 82 4.77 -14.07 -4.44
C SER A 82 5.43 -14.94 -3.36
N VAL A 83 4.82 -14.92 -2.18
CA VAL A 83 5.40 -15.46 -0.95
C VAL A 83 4.51 -16.58 -0.45
N PRO A 84 5.08 -17.71 0.02
CA PRO A 84 4.28 -18.79 0.63
C PRO A 84 3.54 -18.33 1.90
N PRO A 85 2.40 -18.96 2.24
CA PRO A 85 1.79 -20.09 1.55
C PRO A 85 0.97 -19.70 0.32
N LEU A 86 0.66 -20.68 -0.54
CA LEU A 86 -0.28 -20.48 -1.64
C LEU A 86 -1.68 -20.23 -1.07
N SER A 87 -2.42 -19.23 -1.59
CA SER A 87 -3.80 -19.01 -1.15
C SER A 87 -4.69 -20.19 -1.54
N LYS A 88 -5.72 -20.50 -0.74
CA LYS A 88 -6.62 -21.63 -0.98
C LYS A 88 -7.32 -21.50 -2.33
N ASN A 89 -7.71 -20.29 -2.71
CA ASN A 89 -8.32 -20.02 -4.02
C ASN A 89 -7.42 -20.43 -5.18
N VAL A 90 -6.13 -20.08 -5.11
CA VAL A 90 -5.16 -20.46 -6.14
C VAL A 90 -4.87 -21.96 -6.11
N HIS A 91 -4.81 -22.54 -4.91
CA HIS A 91 -4.61 -23.97 -4.73
C HIS A 91 -5.75 -24.78 -5.36
N ASP A 92 -7.01 -24.44 -5.05
CA ASP A 92 -8.20 -25.07 -5.63
C ASP A 92 -8.27 -24.84 -7.15
N TRP A 93 -7.87 -23.66 -7.62
CA TRP A 93 -7.80 -23.38 -9.04
C TRP A 93 -6.76 -24.26 -9.76
N LEU A 94 -5.54 -24.39 -9.23
CA LEU A 94 -4.52 -25.27 -9.80
C LEU A 94 -4.94 -26.74 -9.80
N LYS A 95 -5.64 -27.21 -8.76
CA LYS A 95 -6.23 -28.57 -8.73
C LYS A 95 -7.26 -28.77 -9.85
N ASN A 96 -8.10 -27.76 -10.10
CA ASN A 96 -9.07 -27.81 -11.20
C ASN A 96 -8.39 -27.76 -12.58
N VAL A 97 -7.30 -26.98 -12.72
CA VAL A 97 -6.45 -26.97 -13.93
C VAL A 97 -5.87 -28.37 -14.16
N PHE A 98 -5.29 -28.99 -13.14
CA PHE A 98 -4.72 -30.33 -13.25
C PHE A 98 -5.77 -31.38 -13.61
N THR A 99 -6.97 -31.30 -13.04
CA THR A 99 -8.09 -32.19 -13.39
C THR A 99 -8.47 -32.07 -14.88
N GLN A 100 -8.50 -30.84 -15.42
CA GLN A 100 -8.79 -30.61 -16.84
C GLN A 100 -7.64 -31.10 -17.73
N TYR A 101 -6.39 -30.88 -17.31
CA TYR A 101 -5.19 -31.36 -18.01
C TYR A 101 -5.16 -32.89 -18.10
N PHE A 102 -5.39 -33.57 -16.99
CA PHE A 102 -5.43 -35.03 -16.93
C PHE A 102 -6.50 -35.63 -17.84
N LYS A 103 -7.70 -35.03 -17.85
CA LYS A 103 -8.77 -35.43 -18.77
C LYS A 103 -8.36 -35.36 -20.24
N TRP A 104 -7.59 -34.34 -20.62
CA TRP A 104 -7.11 -34.20 -22.00
C TRP A 104 -6.04 -35.21 -22.37
N ILE A 105 -5.19 -35.62 -21.43
CA ILE A 105 -4.26 -36.74 -21.64
C ILE A 105 -5.04 -38.01 -21.97
N GLU A 106 -6.07 -38.34 -21.19
CA GLU A 106 -6.92 -39.52 -21.45
C GLU A 106 -7.62 -39.43 -22.83
N GLU A 107 -8.13 -38.25 -23.20
CA GLU A 107 -8.75 -38.03 -24.51
C GLU A 107 -7.72 -38.28 -25.64
N LEU A 108 -6.50 -37.74 -25.54
CA LEU A 108 -5.46 -37.94 -26.56
C LEU A 108 -4.99 -39.39 -26.64
N GLN A 109 -4.77 -40.07 -25.51
CA GLN A 109 -4.41 -41.49 -25.46
C GLN A 109 -5.50 -42.39 -26.05
N SER A 110 -6.77 -42.00 -25.94
CA SER A 110 -7.90 -42.70 -26.58
C SER A 110 -8.01 -42.43 -28.10
N GLY A 111 -7.12 -41.61 -28.65
CA GLY A 111 -7.08 -41.27 -30.08
C GLY A 111 -7.97 -40.09 -30.47
N ALA A 112 -8.37 -39.23 -29.52
CA ALA A 112 -9.16 -38.04 -29.83
C ALA A 112 -8.36 -37.05 -30.70
N LYS A 113 -8.96 -36.61 -31.81
CA LYS A 113 -8.38 -35.60 -32.70
C LYS A 113 -8.58 -34.17 -32.22
N GLU A 114 -9.57 -33.95 -31.35
CA GLU A 114 -9.88 -32.65 -30.76
C GLU A 114 -10.12 -32.82 -29.26
N LEU A 115 -9.66 -31.84 -28.49
CA LEU A 115 -9.83 -31.80 -27.05
C LEU A 115 -11.19 -31.23 -26.67
N SER A 116 -11.76 -31.74 -25.58
CA SER A 116 -12.96 -31.14 -24.98
C SER A 116 -12.73 -29.67 -24.60
N LYS A 117 -13.77 -28.84 -24.74
CA LYS A 117 -13.66 -27.40 -24.46
C LYS A 117 -13.26 -27.10 -23.02
N ILE A 118 -12.42 -26.09 -22.82
CA ILE A 118 -12.06 -25.56 -21.50
C ILE A 118 -13.32 -25.07 -20.79
N LYS A 119 -13.45 -25.43 -19.51
CA LYS A 119 -14.47 -24.83 -18.64
C LYS A 119 -14.16 -23.34 -18.43
N GLN A 120 -15.12 -22.46 -18.73
CA GLN A 120 -14.91 -21.00 -18.71
C GLN A 120 -14.39 -20.46 -17.37
N ASN A 121 -14.74 -21.10 -16.25
CA ASN A 121 -14.26 -20.73 -14.91
C ASN A 121 -12.73 -20.84 -14.76
N LEU A 122 -12.04 -21.69 -15.53
CA LEU A 122 -10.58 -21.80 -15.54
C LEU A 122 -9.91 -20.60 -16.21
N LEU A 123 -10.63 -19.87 -17.07
CA LEU A 123 -10.12 -18.72 -17.82
C LEU A 123 -10.40 -17.37 -17.13
N ASN A 124 -11.32 -17.36 -16.17
CA ASN A 124 -11.69 -16.18 -15.39
C ASN A 124 -10.48 -15.57 -14.65
N GLU A 125 -10.60 -14.32 -14.18
CA GLU A 125 -9.59 -13.71 -13.33
C GLU A 125 -9.35 -14.57 -12.07
N VAL A 126 -8.09 -14.89 -11.82
CA VAL A 126 -7.67 -15.64 -10.63
C VAL A 126 -7.12 -14.63 -9.64
N HIS A 127 -7.81 -14.47 -8.53
CA HIS A 127 -7.31 -13.66 -7.42
C HIS A 127 -6.19 -14.45 -6.73
N ILE A 128 -4.95 -14.04 -7.02
CA ILE A 128 -3.74 -14.67 -6.47
C ILE A 128 -3.64 -14.49 -4.96
N CYS A 129 -4.19 -13.38 -4.45
CA CYS A 129 -4.36 -13.12 -3.03
C CYS A 129 -5.79 -13.48 -2.63
N GLU A 130 -5.97 -14.09 -1.46
CA GLU A 130 -7.30 -14.21 -0.89
C GLU A 130 -7.85 -12.80 -0.63
N ALA A 131 -9.19 -12.67 -0.75
CA ALA A 131 -9.85 -11.49 -0.22
C ALA A 131 -9.46 -11.39 1.26
N VAL A 132 -8.77 -10.31 1.61
CA VAL A 132 -8.23 -10.10 2.94
C VAL A 132 -9.36 -10.33 3.96
N GLU A 133 -9.10 -11.16 4.97
CA GLU A 133 -9.95 -11.21 6.16
C GLU A 133 -10.29 -9.75 6.53
N ASN A 134 -11.58 -9.39 6.61
CA ASN A 134 -12.01 -7.98 6.70
C ASN A 134 -11.40 -7.23 7.91
N ASP A 135 -10.73 -7.92 8.84
CA ASP A 135 -9.97 -7.35 9.95
C ASP A 135 -8.48 -7.73 9.84
N PRO A 136 -7.55 -6.78 9.56
CA PRO A 136 -6.11 -7.05 9.54
C PRO A 136 -5.61 -7.76 10.81
N LEU A 137 -6.21 -7.51 11.98
CA LEU A 137 -5.74 -8.05 13.25
C LEU A 137 -6.02 -9.55 13.41
N SER A 138 -6.92 -10.16 12.64
CA SER A 138 -7.14 -11.61 12.69
C SER A 138 -5.90 -12.39 12.27
N LEU A 139 -5.06 -11.81 11.39
CA LEU A 139 -3.78 -12.40 10.99
C LEU A 139 -2.81 -12.55 12.17
N LEU A 140 -2.83 -11.60 13.12
CA LEU A 140 -1.95 -11.63 14.29
C LEU A 140 -2.22 -12.83 15.22
N LYS A 141 -3.41 -13.45 15.15
CA LYS A 141 -3.74 -14.65 15.92
C LYS A 141 -2.87 -15.86 15.57
N LYS A 142 -2.15 -15.82 14.45
CA LYS A 142 -1.22 -16.87 14.02
C LYS A 142 0.18 -16.72 14.63
N TYR A 143 0.51 -15.54 15.17
CA TYR A 143 1.85 -15.18 15.62
C TYR A 143 1.88 -14.95 17.14
N LYS A 144 3.02 -15.25 17.80
CA LYS A 144 3.23 -14.75 19.17
C LYS A 144 3.76 -13.32 19.12
N LEU A 145 3.62 -12.67 20.26
CA LEU A 145 4.18 -11.35 20.51
C LEU A 145 5.21 -11.46 21.63
N TYR A 146 6.46 -11.10 21.30
CA TYR A 146 7.54 -10.98 22.27
C TYR A 146 7.60 -9.55 22.78
N TYR A 147 7.24 -9.34 24.05
CA TYR A 147 7.32 -8.03 24.68
C TYR A 147 8.57 -7.98 25.56
N PHE A 148 9.59 -7.26 25.11
CA PHE A 148 10.79 -7.01 25.90
C PHE A 148 10.61 -5.78 26.81
N HIS A 149 10.40 -6.01 28.10
CA HIS A 149 10.29 -4.98 29.13
C HIS A 149 10.51 -5.56 30.52
N ASP A 150 10.81 -4.70 31.50
CA ASP A 150 10.80 -5.11 32.90
C ASP A 150 9.42 -5.66 33.26
N LYS A 151 9.34 -6.97 33.56
CA LYS A 151 8.08 -7.68 33.83
C LYS A 151 7.24 -7.00 34.91
N LYS A 152 7.87 -6.33 35.88
CA LYS A 152 7.18 -5.63 36.98
C LYS A 152 6.52 -4.31 36.55
N GLN A 153 6.84 -3.80 35.37
CA GLN A 153 6.38 -2.52 34.86
C GLN A 153 5.30 -2.64 33.77
N VAL A 154 5.06 -3.85 33.25
CA VAL A 154 3.98 -4.10 32.28
C VAL A 154 2.69 -4.39 33.03
N SER A 155 1.66 -3.58 32.82
CA SER A 155 0.35 -3.81 33.46
C SER A 155 -0.37 -5.03 32.85
N ASP A 156 -1.04 -5.83 33.68
CA ASP A 156 -1.89 -6.96 33.23
C ASP A 156 -2.96 -6.54 32.21
N LYS A 157 -3.47 -5.31 32.32
CA LYS A 157 -4.43 -4.74 31.36
C LYS A 157 -3.86 -4.65 29.94
N LEU A 158 -2.58 -4.33 29.80
CA LEU A 158 -1.90 -4.22 28.51
C LEU A 158 -1.65 -5.61 27.91
N ILE A 159 -1.24 -6.57 28.75
CA ILE A 159 -1.08 -7.97 28.33
C ILE A 159 -2.42 -8.53 27.85
N SER A 160 -3.47 -8.39 28.66
CA SER A 160 -4.83 -8.79 28.33
C SER A 160 -5.38 -8.08 27.07
N PHE A 161 -4.87 -6.90 26.74
CA PHE A 161 -5.22 -6.20 25.50
C PHE A 161 -4.51 -6.83 24.30
N LEU A 162 -3.22 -7.11 24.40
CA LEU A 162 -2.40 -7.71 23.33
C LEU A 162 -2.81 -9.17 23.02
N GLU A 163 -3.18 -9.95 24.04
CA GLU A 163 -3.67 -11.33 23.90
C GLU A 163 -5.00 -11.42 23.13
N ARG A 164 -5.78 -10.32 23.07
CA ARG A 164 -6.99 -10.27 22.22
C ARG A 164 -6.66 -10.39 20.75
N TYR A 165 -5.47 -10.00 20.31
CA TYR A 165 -5.09 -9.94 18.91
C TYR A 165 -4.03 -10.96 18.51
N THR A 166 -3.22 -11.43 19.46
CA THR A 166 -2.09 -12.34 19.20
C THR A 166 -2.38 -13.75 19.69
N ARG A 167 -1.59 -14.75 19.26
CA ARG A 167 -1.70 -16.13 19.75
C ARG A 167 -1.35 -16.23 21.24
N GLU A 168 -0.27 -15.56 21.62
CA GLU A 168 0.36 -15.62 22.92
C GLU A 168 1.22 -14.36 23.10
N VAL A 169 1.25 -13.79 24.30
CA VAL A 169 2.16 -12.70 24.67
C VAL A 169 3.22 -13.26 25.61
N VAL A 170 4.48 -13.25 25.18
CA VAL A 170 5.61 -13.72 25.99
C VAL A 170 6.39 -12.49 26.49
N LEU A 171 6.39 -12.30 27.81
CA LEU A 171 7.16 -11.24 28.44
C LEU A 171 8.63 -11.67 28.62
N CYS A 172 9.55 -10.82 28.17
CA CYS A 172 10.98 -11.04 28.27
C CYS A 172 11.66 -9.85 28.96
N ASP A 173 12.47 -10.11 29.97
CA ASP A 173 13.31 -9.12 30.66
C ASP A 173 14.80 -9.49 30.69
N ASP A 174 15.13 -10.69 30.21
CA ASP A 174 16.50 -11.21 30.08
C ASP A 174 16.96 -11.26 28.61
N LEU A 175 18.21 -10.84 28.36
CA LEU A 175 18.76 -10.68 27.02
C LEU A 175 19.14 -12.01 26.34
N GLU A 176 19.63 -12.99 27.10
CA GLU A 176 19.98 -14.30 26.52
C GLU A 176 18.71 -15.08 26.21
N GLN A 177 17.73 -15.07 27.11
CA GLN A 177 16.41 -15.65 26.84
C GLN A 177 15.76 -15.04 25.59
N PHE A 178 15.80 -13.70 25.47
CA PHE A 178 15.27 -13.02 24.29
C PHE A 178 16.01 -13.41 23.00
N ARG A 179 17.34 -13.56 23.08
CA ARG A 179 18.15 -13.99 21.93
C ARG A 179 17.77 -15.41 21.48
N GLU A 180 17.60 -16.35 22.39
CA GLU A 180 17.19 -17.73 22.08
C GLU A 180 15.82 -17.76 21.38
N LEU A 181 14.83 -17.05 21.93
CA LEU A 181 13.48 -16.97 21.37
C LEU A 181 13.44 -16.42 19.93
N ILE A 182 14.25 -15.40 19.66
CA ILE A 182 14.34 -14.77 18.34
C ILE A 182 15.05 -15.69 17.33
N GLN A 183 15.99 -16.52 17.78
CA GLN A 183 16.70 -17.47 16.93
C GLN A 183 15.86 -18.72 16.60
N GLU A 184 15.00 -19.17 17.52
CA GLU A 184 14.16 -20.35 17.32
C GLU A 184 13.05 -20.11 16.28
N LYS A 185 12.44 -18.92 16.27
CA LYS A 185 11.37 -18.54 15.32
C LYS A 185 11.51 -17.09 14.82
N PRO A 186 12.36 -16.84 13.80
CA PRO A 186 12.42 -15.54 13.15
C PRO A 186 11.12 -15.26 12.37
N GLY A 187 10.42 -14.16 12.69
CA GLY A 187 9.17 -13.77 12.02
C GLY A 187 7.96 -13.54 12.93
N GLU A 188 8.13 -13.47 14.25
CA GLU A 188 7.08 -13.07 15.18
C GLU A 188 7.02 -11.54 15.37
N LEU A 189 6.05 -11.03 16.15
CA LEU A 189 5.91 -9.60 16.44
C LEU A 189 6.66 -9.26 17.74
N CYS A 190 7.49 -8.22 17.72
CA CYS A 190 8.20 -7.73 18.89
C CYS A 190 7.70 -6.36 19.34
N ILE A 191 7.58 -6.16 20.65
CA ILE A 191 7.44 -4.85 21.28
C ILE A 191 8.62 -4.64 22.20
N ILE A 192 9.40 -3.57 21.98
CA ILE A 192 10.58 -3.24 22.80
C ILE A 192 10.51 -1.78 23.20
N ASP A 193 10.80 -1.42 24.45
CA ASP A 193 10.87 -0.01 24.84
C ASP A 193 12.28 0.58 24.70
N THR A 194 12.39 1.91 24.80
CA THR A 194 13.71 2.58 24.74
C THR A 194 14.30 2.89 26.11
N LYS A 195 13.83 2.25 27.20
CA LYS A 195 14.40 2.46 28.54
C LYS A 195 15.52 1.45 28.81
N ASN A 196 16.58 1.88 29.51
CA ASN A 196 17.58 1.01 30.14
C ASN A 196 18.15 -0.10 29.21
N LYS A 197 18.01 -1.38 29.60
CA LYS A 197 18.59 -2.56 28.96
C LYS A 197 18.00 -2.87 27.58
N SER A 198 16.84 -2.32 27.24
CA SER A 198 16.08 -2.65 26.03
C SER A 198 16.73 -2.18 24.72
N ILE A 199 17.68 -1.22 24.79
CA ILE A 199 18.53 -0.87 23.64
C ILE A 199 19.43 -2.06 23.24
N GLN A 200 19.85 -2.90 24.19
CA GLN A 200 20.63 -4.09 23.89
C GLN A 200 19.77 -5.17 23.22
N ALA A 201 18.50 -5.31 23.64
CA ALA A 201 17.53 -6.19 22.99
C ALA A 201 17.28 -5.78 21.53
N LEU A 202 17.17 -4.48 21.24
CA LEU A 202 17.10 -3.98 19.86
C LEU A 202 18.32 -4.41 19.03
N ARG A 203 19.54 -4.30 19.58
CA ARG A 203 20.76 -4.74 18.88
C ARG A 203 20.78 -6.24 18.60
N ILE A 204 20.27 -7.06 19.53
CA ILE A 204 20.13 -8.51 19.34
C ILE A 204 19.17 -8.78 18.19
N LEU A 205 17.99 -8.15 18.19
CA LEU A 205 16.99 -8.31 17.12
C LEU A 205 17.57 -7.94 15.75
N TYR A 206 18.27 -6.81 15.64
CA TYR A 206 18.92 -6.40 14.40
C TYR A 206 20.00 -7.38 13.91
N LYS A 207 20.75 -7.98 14.84
CA LYS A 207 21.84 -8.89 14.50
C LYS A 207 21.34 -10.25 14.05
N TYR A 208 20.31 -10.79 14.72
CA TYR A 208 19.89 -12.19 14.54
C TYR A 208 18.58 -12.35 13.76
N ALA A 209 17.68 -11.36 13.79
CA ALA A 209 16.41 -11.41 13.07
C ALA A 209 15.95 -10.02 12.57
N PRO A 210 16.68 -9.41 11.61
CA PRO A 210 16.44 -8.04 11.15
C PRO A 210 15.12 -7.82 10.40
N ARG A 211 14.38 -8.89 10.08
CA ARG A 211 13.06 -8.83 9.39
C ARG A 211 11.88 -9.02 10.34
N THR A 212 12.14 -9.12 11.64
CA THR A 212 11.10 -9.27 12.67
C THR A 212 10.26 -8.01 12.71
N ALA A 213 8.93 -8.16 12.73
CA ALA A 213 8.03 -7.03 12.90
C ALA A 213 8.27 -6.43 14.29
N LEU A 214 8.55 -5.12 14.37
CA LEU A 214 8.99 -4.49 15.61
C LEU A 214 8.24 -3.18 15.85
N ILE A 215 7.59 -3.08 17.01
CA ILE A 215 7.07 -1.84 17.58
C ILE A 215 8.04 -1.38 18.68
N VAL A 216 8.46 -0.12 18.63
CA VAL A 216 9.28 0.48 19.69
C VAL A 216 8.53 1.54 20.48
N LEU A 217 8.59 1.42 21.81
CA LEU A 217 7.96 2.33 22.75
C LEU A 217 8.96 3.40 23.18
N LEU A 218 8.74 4.63 22.72
CA LEU A 218 9.58 5.80 22.98
C LEU A 218 9.12 6.55 24.23
N ASN A 219 10.08 7.15 24.94
CA ASN A 219 9.77 8.18 25.92
C ASN A 219 9.45 9.51 25.23
N LYS A 220 8.44 10.24 25.72
CA LYS A 220 7.86 11.45 25.09
C LYS A 220 8.86 12.55 24.75
N THR A 221 10.00 12.61 25.44
CA THR A 221 11.00 13.68 25.33
C THR A 221 12.12 13.40 24.31
N ASP A 222 12.16 12.24 23.66
CA ASP A 222 13.34 11.80 22.91
C ASP A 222 13.20 11.86 21.38
N THR A 223 13.11 13.08 20.85
CA THR A 223 13.08 13.32 19.39
C THR A 223 14.36 12.88 18.68
N THR A 224 15.50 12.87 19.36
CA THR A 224 16.80 12.43 18.82
C THR A 224 16.83 10.92 18.64
N THR A 225 16.40 10.15 19.65
CA THR A 225 16.30 8.68 19.55
C THR A 225 15.25 8.27 18.54
N ARG A 226 14.12 8.98 18.44
CA ARG A 226 13.14 8.75 17.37
C ARG A 226 13.78 8.81 15.99
N LYS A 227 14.53 9.89 15.69
CA LYS A 227 15.25 10.02 14.42
C LYS A 227 16.26 8.90 14.21
N LYS A 228 17.05 8.58 15.25
CA LYS A 228 18.08 7.54 15.19
C LYS A 228 17.48 6.16 14.91
N LEU A 229 16.36 5.81 15.56
CA LEU A 229 15.67 4.54 15.36
C LEU A 229 14.99 4.46 13.99
N MET A 230 14.36 5.56 13.54
CA MET A 230 13.86 5.64 12.17
C MET A 230 14.99 5.41 11.16
N ILE A 231 16.17 6.01 11.36
CA ILE A 231 17.35 5.81 10.49
C ILE A 231 17.82 4.35 10.47
N GLN A 232 17.58 3.61 11.55
CA GLN A 232 17.90 2.20 11.66
C GLN A 232 16.78 1.27 11.14
N GLY A 233 15.71 1.83 10.58
CA GLY A 233 14.57 1.09 10.02
C GLY A 233 13.51 0.68 11.03
N VAL A 234 13.48 1.28 12.23
CA VAL A 234 12.33 1.15 13.13
C VAL A 234 11.26 2.18 12.75
N HIS A 235 10.17 1.73 12.15
CA HIS A 235 9.10 2.62 11.68
C HIS A 235 7.86 2.66 12.58
N HIS A 236 7.67 1.64 13.41
CA HIS A 236 6.49 1.52 14.25
C HIS A 236 6.83 2.02 15.66
N LEU A 237 6.67 3.32 15.86
CA LEU A 237 7.08 4.03 17.06
C LEU A 237 5.86 4.56 17.81
N ILE A 238 5.70 4.18 19.08
CA ILE A 238 4.62 4.67 19.95
C ILE A 238 5.24 5.43 21.12
N THR A 239 4.72 6.61 21.46
CA THR A 239 5.18 7.36 22.62
C THR A 239 4.46 6.93 23.90
N TYR A 240 5.20 6.81 25.01
CA TYR A 240 4.63 6.55 26.33
C TYR A 240 3.99 7.82 26.93
N PRO A 241 2.87 7.72 27.69
CA PRO A 241 2.11 6.51 28.03
C PRO A 241 1.33 5.95 26.83
N ILE A 242 1.32 4.62 26.72
CA ILE A 242 0.65 3.92 25.62
C ILE A 242 -0.85 4.07 25.77
N ARG A 243 -1.50 4.62 24.75
CA ARG A 243 -2.97 4.61 24.68
C ARG A 243 -3.45 3.37 23.92
N PRO A 244 -4.52 2.67 24.38
CA PRO A 244 -4.99 1.45 23.73
C PRO A 244 -5.39 1.65 22.26
N ASP A 245 -5.99 2.79 21.93
CA ASP A 245 -6.35 3.19 20.56
C ASP A 245 -5.10 3.34 19.69
N GLU A 246 -4.08 4.06 20.15
CA GLU A 246 -2.82 4.22 19.41
C GLU A 246 -2.11 2.88 19.17
N LEU A 247 -2.05 2.02 20.19
CA LEU A 247 -1.47 0.69 20.06
C LEU A 247 -2.25 -0.19 19.08
N LYS A 248 -3.58 -0.15 19.11
CA LYS A 248 -4.41 -0.87 18.15
C LYS A 248 -4.12 -0.43 16.71
N ARG A 249 -4.07 0.88 16.47
CA ARG A 249 -3.75 1.46 15.15
C ARG A 249 -2.37 1.01 14.67
N GLU A 250 -1.40 0.94 15.59
CA GLU A 250 -0.06 0.49 15.25
C GLU A 250 0.02 -1.01 14.97
N LEU A 251 -0.69 -1.84 15.75
CA LEU A 251 -0.81 -3.27 15.47
C LEU A 251 -1.39 -3.51 14.07
N ILE A 252 -2.45 -2.80 13.68
CA ILE A 252 -3.00 -2.87 12.32
C ILE A 252 -1.92 -2.49 11.29
N THR A 253 -1.24 -1.36 11.52
CA THR A 253 -0.22 -0.82 10.60
C THR A 253 0.95 -1.78 10.41
N VAL A 254 1.43 -2.39 11.49
CA VAL A 254 2.49 -3.42 11.49
C VAL A 254 2.02 -4.69 10.80
N THR A 255 0.76 -5.08 11.02
CA THR A 255 0.22 -6.30 10.43
C THR A 255 0.11 -6.19 8.93
N GLU A 256 -0.39 -5.06 8.44
CA GLU A 256 -0.39 -4.81 7.01
C GLU A 256 1.02 -4.76 6.43
N SER A 257 2.01 -4.15 7.11
CA SER A 257 3.37 -4.05 6.57
C SER A 257 4.15 -5.36 6.64
N HIS A 258 4.00 -6.18 7.68
CA HIS A 258 4.87 -7.34 7.92
C HIS A 258 4.20 -8.69 7.70
N PHE A 259 2.88 -8.78 7.87
CA PHE A 259 2.15 -10.06 7.93
C PHE A 259 1.05 -10.22 6.89
N GLY A 260 0.68 -9.17 6.16
CA GLY A 260 -0.28 -9.27 5.05
C GLY A 260 0.22 -10.21 3.93
N GLU A 261 -0.70 -10.87 3.22
CA GLU A 261 -0.38 -11.77 2.08
C GLU A 261 0.36 -11.05 0.96
N ARG A 262 0.11 -9.75 0.85
CA ARG A 262 1.03 -8.83 0.19
C ARG A 262 2.16 -8.62 1.19
N LYS A 263 3.31 -9.26 1.00
CA LYS A 263 4.55 -8.86 1.69
C LYS A 263 4.82 -7.39 1.37
N PHE A 264 4.20 -6.50 2.14
CA PHE A 264 4.42 -5.07 2.15
C PHE A 264 5.65 -4.78 2.99
N VAL A 265 6.72 -5.54 2.75
CA VAL A 265 7.98 -5.18 3.34
C VAL A 265 8.20 -3.74 2.89
N ILE A 266 8.39 -2.85 3.86
CA ILE A 266 9.10 -1.61 3.67
C ILE A 266 10.50 -2.05 3.21
N ALA A 267 10.61 -2.47 1.94
CA ALA A 267 11.77 -3.12 1.35
C ALA A 267 12.36 -2.25 0.26
N ASN A 268 11.78 -1.07 0.03
CA ASN A 268 12.54 -0.06 -0.66
C ASN A 268 13.36 0.73 0.36
N LYS A 269 14.48 0.13 0.77
CA LYS A 269 15.50 0.77 1.63
C LYS A 269 15.92 2.14 1.08
N GLU A 270 15.78 2.38 -0.21
CA GLU A 270 16.17 3.63 -0.83
C GLU A 270 15.11 4.73 -0.66
N ILE A 271 13.81 4.41 -0.84
CA ILE A 271 12.71 5.30 -0.46
C ILE A 271 12.77 5.59 1.04
N GLU A 272 13.05 4.57 1.84
CA GLU A 272 13.26 4.70 3.28
C GLU A 272 14.42 5.66 3.59
N ASN A 273 15.62 5.41 3.06
CA ASN A 273 16.79 6.27 3.20
C ASN A 273 16.50 7.71 2.74
N PHE A 274 15.69 7.89 1.70
CA PHE A 274 15.28 9.21 1.27
C PHE A 274 14.37 9.89 2.29
N VAL A 275 13.33 9.20 2.77
CA VAL A 275 12.43 9.74 3.82
C VAL A 275 13.25 10.13 5.05
N LEU A 276 14.25 9.33 5.41
CA LEU A 276 15.17 9.59 6.53
C LEU A 276 16.14 10.75 6.26
N GLY A 277 16.49 10.97 4.99
CA GLY A 277 17.30 12.09 4.52
C GLY A 277 16.49 13.39 4.30
N LEU A 278 15.16 13.36 4.45
CA LEU A 278 14.35 14.56 4.38
C LEU A 278 14.78 15.53 5.47
N GLN A 279 15.10 16.77 5.07
CA GLN A 279 15.40 17.82 6.03
C GLN A 279 14.19 18.03 6.94
N ALA A 280 14.45 18.13 8.24
CA ALA A 280 13.42 18.57 9.18
C ALA A 280 12.90 19.94 8.75
N PHE A 281 11.62 20.21 9.00
CA PHE A 281 11.00 21.49 8.68
C PHE A 281 11.90 22.68 9.07
N PRO A 282 12.14 23.65 8.18
CA PRO A 282 12.66 24.96 8.55
C PRO A 282 11.88 25.53 9.73
N ASN A 283 12.53 26.31 10.58
CA ASN A 283 11.90 26.85 11.80
C ASN A 283 10.64 27.68 11.49
N SER A 284 10.61 28.38 10.34
CA SER A 284 9.43 29.12 9.88
C SER A 284 8.24 28.21 9.57
N ILE A 285 8.47 27.06 8.92
CA ILE A 285 7.42 26.05 8.68
C ILE A 285 6.95 25.45 10.01
N ARG A 286 7.85 25.11 10.95
CA ARG A 286 7.44 24.59 12.27
C ARG A 286 6.60 25.60 13.05
N ASN A 287 6.99 26.86 13.02
CA ASN A 287 6.25 27.93 13.69
C ASN A 287 4.82 28.02 13.13
N ILE A 288 4.69 28.08 11.80
CA ILE A 288 3.39 28.11 11.14
C ILE A 288 2.56 26.85 11.45
N GLN A 289 3.16 25.66 11.41
CA GLN A 289 2.46 24.41 11.78
C GLN A 289 1.94 24.47 13.21
N SER A 290 2.74 24.97 14.17
CA SER A 290 2.33 25.06 15.57
C SER A 290 1.10 25.98 15.74
N ILE A 291 1.06 27.10 15.01
CA ILE A 291 -0.05 28.05 15.02
C ILE A 291 -1.29 27.45 14.33
N CYS A 292 -1.10 26.72 13.23
CA CYS A 292 -2.18 26.08 12.50
C CYS A 292 -2.86 24.94 13.27
N ASN A 293 -2.08 24.20 14.06
CA ASN A 293 -2.57 23.07 14.85
C ASN A 293 -3.08 23.48 16.25
N SER A 294 -2.88 24.73 16.67
CA SER A 294 -3.39 25.25 17.94
C SER A 294 -4.82 25.76 17.79
N ASP A 295 -5.72 25.28 18.64
CA ASP A 295 -7.09 25.80 18.75
C ASP A 295 -7.14 27.20 19.40
N GLU A 296 -6.11 27.57 20.18
CA GLU A 296 -6.01 28.84 20.89
C GLU A 296 -5.47 29.98 20.02
N ALA A 297 -4.56 29.67 19.10
CA ALA A 297 -3.94 30.69 18.27
C ALA A 297 -4.97 31.33 17.33
N SER A 298 -4.76 32.58 16.93
CA SER A 298 -5.67 33.30 16.03
C SER A 298 -5.20 33.26 14.57
N ILE A 299 -6.10 33.63 13.64
CA ILE A 299 -5.72 33.91 12.23
C ILE A 299 -4.69 35.05 12.17
N LYS A 300 -4.74 36.00 13.11
CA LYS A 300 -3.80 37.12 13.18
C LYS A 300 -2.38 36.65 13.48
N ASP A 301 -2.23 35.67 14.37
CA ASP A 301 -0.93 35.06 14.68
C ASP A 301 -0.36 34.35 13.45
N LEU A 302 -1.23 33.68 12.68
CA LEU A 302 -0.84 33.05 11.43
C LEU A 302 -0.40 34.05 10.36
N ILE A 303 -1.14 35.15 10.19
CA ILE A 303 -0.76 36.24 9.29
C ILE A 303 0.63 36.77 9.65
N GLN A 304 0.89 36.97 10.93
CA GLN A 304 2.18 37.46 11.40
C GLN A 304 3.31 36.47 11.11
N ALA A 305 3.09 35.17 11.37
CA ALA A 305 4.08 34.14 11.08
C ALA A 305 4.38 34.01 9.58
N VAL A 306 3.36 34.11 8.72
CA VAL A 306 3.53 34.09 7.25
C VAL A 306 4.29 35.33 6.76
N LYS A 307 3.99 36.52 7.29
CA LYS A 307 4.69 37.77 6.93
C LYS A 307 6.18 37.77 7.32
N GLN A 308 6.54 37.04 8.36
CA GLN A 308 7.93 36.91 8.81
C GLN A 308 8.79 36.05 7.86
N ASP A 309 8.18 35.26 6.97
CA ASP A 309 8.88 34.45 5.97
C ASP A 309 8.47 34.89 4.55
N PRO A 310 9.28 35.72 3.87
CA PRO A 310 8.98 36.24 2.54
C PRO A 310 8.78 35.15 1.47
N VAL A 311 9.42 33.99 1.64
CA VAL A 311 9.26 32.86 0.71
C VAL A 311 7.87 32.29 0.87
N ILE A 312 7.47 31.97 2.11
CA ILE A 312 6.13 31.44 2.42
C ILE A 312 5.04 32.44 2.04
N ALA A 313 5.24 33.74 2.29
CA ALA A 313 4.34 34.79 1.85
C ALA A 313 4.15 34.79 0.32
N GLY A 314 5.24 34.69 -0.44
CA GLY A 314 5.18 34.60 -1.90
C GLY A 314 4.41 33.37 -2.39
N ILE A 315 4.60 32.24 -1.74
CA ILE A 315 3.90 30.97 -2.04
C ILE A 315 2.40 31.09 -1.78
N VAL A 316 2.03 31.60 -0.61
CA VAL A 316 0.62 31.84 -0.27
C VAL A 316 -0.04 32.75 -1.31
N MET A 317 0.67 33.80 -1.73
CA MET A 317 0.20 34.73 -2.76
C MET A 317 0.15 34.12 -4.17
N GLN A 318 0.99 33.12 -4.50
CA GLN A 318 0.87 32.38 -5.75
C GLN A 318 -0.30 31.40 -5.72
N GLU A 319 -0.52 30.74 -4.58
CA GLU A 319 -1.57 29.75 -4.44
C GLU A 319 -2.96 30.38 -4.60
N VAL A 320 -3.22 31.54 -3.98
CA VAL A 320 -4.50 32.25 -4.15
C VAL A 320 -4.76 32.75 -5.57
N LYS A 321 -3.74 32.77 -6.45
CA LYS A 321 -3.89 33.14 -7.87
C LYS A 321 -4.22 31.93 -8.76
N ASN A 322 -4.21 30.71 -8.23
CA ASN A 322 -4.56 29.53 -9.00
C ASN A 322 -6.04 29.61 -9.46
N PRO A 323 -6.31 29.59 -10.78
CA PRO A 323 -7.67 29.73 -11.32
C PRO A 323 -8.66 28.70 -10.75
N LEU A 324 -8.17 27.51 -10.37
CA LEU A 324 -8.98 26.44 -9.81
C LEU A 324 -9.73 26.85 -8.53
N TYR A 325 -9.25 27.83 -7.75
CA TYR A 325 -9.96 28.30 -6.57
C TYR A 325 -11.12 29.26 -6.88
N ASN A 326 -11.18 29.81 -8.11
CA ASN A 326 -12.16 30.80 -8.53
C ASN A 326 -12.35 31.94 -7.51
N LEU A 327 -11.24 32.56 -7.12
CA LEU A 327 -11.21 33.63 -6.12
C LEU A 327 -11.12 35.01 -6.79
N PRO A 328 -11.68 36.05 -6.18
CA PRO A 328 -11.43 37.43 -6.61
C PRO A 328 -9.93 37.76 -6.47
N GLU A 329 -9.45 38.75 -7.22
CA GLU A 329 -8.04 39.15 -7.20
C GLU A 329 -7.59 39.56 -5.78
N ILE A 330 -6.70 38.76 -5.18
CA ILE A 330 -6.17 39.01 -3.83
C ILE A 330 -4.82 39.72 -3.92
N LYS A 331 -4.75 40.93 -3.33
CA LYS A 331 -3.55 41.79 -3.38
C LYS A 331 -2.75 41.83 -2.07
N THR A 332 -3.26 41.28 -0.98
CA THR A 332 -2.60 41.33 0.34
C THR A 332 -2.49 39.96 0.99
N ILE A 333 -1.38 39.75 1.71
CA ILE A 333 -1.13 38.52 2.48
C ILE A 333 -2.21 38.33 3.54
N ASP A 334 -2.65 39.39 4.21
CA ASP A 334 -3.70 39.33 5.25
C ASP A 334 -5.00 38.75 4.71
N LYS A 335 -5.44 39.20 3.52
CA LYS A 335 -6.65 38.67 2.87
C LYS A 335 -6.43 37.25 2.38
N ALA A 336 -5.26 36.95 1.82
CA ALA A 336 -4.91 35.60 1.38
C ALA A 336 -4.96 34.60 2.53
N VAL A 337 -4.25 34.87 3.63
CA VAL A 337 -4.21 34.00 4.81
C VAL A 337 -5.59 33.87 5.47
N SER A 338 -6.35 34.96 5.56
CA SER A 338 -7.71 34.93 6.13
C SER A 338 -8.67 34.07 5.30
N LEU A 339 -8.55 34.14 3.97
CA LEU A 339 -9.40 33.39 3.06
C LEU A 339 -9.03 31.90 3.01
N LEU A 340 -7.73 31.59 2.99
CA LEU A 340 -7.25 30.22 3.04
C LEU A 340 -7.52 29.58 4.41
N GLY A 341 -7.37 30.37 5.48
CA GLY A 341 -7.47 29.91 6.85
C GLY A 341 -6.31 29.01 7.29
N LYS A 342 -6.28 28.71 8.59
CA LYS A 342 -5.21 27.92 9.21
C LYS A 342 -4.99 26.55 8.57
N LYS A 343 -6.10 25.81 8.39
CA LYS A 343 -6.09 24.40 7.95
C LYS A 343 -5.49 24.26 6.55
N TYR A 344 -5.91 25.12 5.62
CA TYR A 344 -5.43 25.07 4.25
C TYR A 344 -4.01 25.63 4.11
N LEU A 345 -3.71 26.72 4.81
CA LEU A 345 -2.37 27.31 4.77
C LEU A 345 -1.31 26.35 5.31
N ASN A 346 -1.63 25.58 6.35
CA ASN A 346 -0.76 24.52 6.85
C ASN A 346 -0.33 23.57 5.72
N ALA A 347 -1.29 23.11 4.93
CA ALA A 347 -1.04 22.18 3.85
C ALA A 347 -0.27 22.80 2.66
N ILE A 348 -0.52 24.08 2.33
CA ILE A 348 0.25 24.80 1.31
C ILE A 348 1.71 24.95 1.72
N VAL A 349 1.96 25.33 2.98
CA VAL A 349 3.32 25.48 3.51
C VAL A 349 4.03 24.12 3.53
N LEU A 350 3.32 23.06 3.90
CA LEU A 350 3.84 21.69 3.84
C LEU A 350 4.17 21.23 2.41
N LYS A 351 3.37 21.63 1.42
CA LYS A 351 3.62 21.32 0.01
C LYS A 351 5.03 21.74 -0.41
N GLN A 352 5.56 22.84 0.12
CA GLN A 352 6.84 23.46 -0.28
C GLN A 352 8.10 22.65 0.00
N LEU A 353 7.98 21.58 0.77
CA LEU A 353 9.08 20.64 1.01
C LEU A 353 9.47 19.89 -0.26
N HIS A 354 8.65 20.00 -1.32
CA HIS A 354 8.96 19.53 -2.67
C HIS A 354 10.20 20.20 -3.29
N LYS A 355 10.70 21.33 -2.78
CA LYS A 355 11.87 22.04 -3.35
C LYS A 355 13.18 21.23 -3.33
N ASN A 356 13.20 20.11 -2.60
CA ASN A 356 14.32 19.15 -2.57
C ASN A 356 14.18 18.01 -3.61
N PHE A 357 13.18 18.07 -4.50
CA PHE A 357 12.86 17.00 -5.46
C PHE A 357 13.09 17.48 -6.89
N ASP A 358 13.68 16.62 -7.72
CA ASP A 358 13.75 16.85 -9.17
C ASP A 358 12.42 16.42 -9.80
N PHE A 359 11.68 17.38 -10.33
CA PHE A 359 10.36 17.14 -10.90
C PHE A 359 10.40 16.51 -12.30
N SER A 360 11.57 16.45 -12.93
CA SER A 360 11.73 15.72 -14.21
C SER A 360 11.47 14.23 -14.04
N ASP A 361 11.48 13.72 -12.81
CA ASP A 361 11.20 12.31 -12.51
C ASP A 361 9.75 11.88 -12.73
N LEU A 362 8.81 12.82 -12.67
CA LEU A 362 7.38 12.54 -12.84
C LEU A 362 6.99 12.07 -14.25
N GLU A 363 7.87 12.22 -15.25
CA GLU A 363 7.64 11.69 -16.59
C GLU A 363 7.42 10.17 -16.59
N VAL A 364 7.92 9.43 -15.59
CA VAL A 364 7.65 7.99 -15.47
C VAL A 364 6.17 7.67 -15.25
N TYR A 365 5.41 8.62 -14.69
CA TYR A 365 3.96 8.58 -14.55
C TYR A 365 3.22 9.21 -15.74
N LYS A 366 3.93 9.67 -16.77
CA LYS A 366 3.39 10.41 -17.93
C LYS A 366 2.70 11.72 -17.51
N ILE A 367 3.16 12.38 -16.45
CA ILE A 367 2.62 13.66 -15.97
C ILE A 367 3.68 14.74 -15.81
N SER A 368 3.26 15.99 -15.95
CA SER A 368 4.05 17.18 -15.62
C SER A 368 3.93 17.57 -14.14
N TYR A 369 4.85 18.42 -13.67
CA TYR A 369 4.74 19.05 -12.35
C TYR A 369 3.43 19.82 -12.18
N LYS A 370 2.97 20.51 -13.23
CA LYS A 370 1.69 21.24 -13.20
C LYS A 370 0.53 20.27 -12.92
N GLN A 371 0.45 19.16 -13.64
CA GLN A 371 -0.58 18.14 -13.41
C GLN A 371 -0.50 17.54 -12.00
N PHE A 372 0.71 17.23 -11.51
CA PHE A 372 0.92 16.77 -10.14
C PHE A 372 0.41 17.76 -9.09
N SER A 373 0.67 19.05 -9.30
CA SER A 373 0.18 20.13 -8.43
C SER A 373 -1.35 20.27 -8.51
N ASP A 374 -1.91 20.20 -9.72
CA ASP A 374 -3.35 20.32 -9.95
C ASP A 374 -4.14 19.17 -9.30
N VAL A 375 -3.58 17.96 -9.22
CA VAL A 375 -4.18 16.83 -8.49
C VAL A 375 -4.45 17.22 -7.04
N ALA A 376 -3.44 17.72 -6.33
CA ALA A 376 -3.56 18.11 -4.93
C ALA A 376 -4.62 19.21 -4.74
N THR A 377 -4.64 20.21 -5.63
CA THR A 377 -5.63 21.29 -5.62
C THR A 377 -7.05 20.79 -5.88
N LYS A 378 -7.25 19.96 -6.92
CA LYS A 378 -8.57 19.39 -7.24
C LYS A 378 -9.08 18.52 -6.10
N ARG A 379 -8.22 17.66 -5.52
CA ARG A 379 -8.58 16.81 -4.36
C ARG A 379 -8.99 17.64 -3.16
N TYR A 380 -8.24 18.69 -2.86
CA TYR A 380 -8.61 19.65 -1.83
C TYR A 380 -9.97 20.30 -2.11
N LEU A 381 -10.19 20.82 -3.32
CA LEU A 381 -11.44 21.49 -3.68
C LEU A 381 -12.65 20.57 -3.59
N LEU A 382 -12.49 19.32 -4.06
CA LEU A 382 -13.53 18.30 -3.94
C LEU A 382 -13.83 18.00 -2.48
N MET A 383 -12.78 17.80 -1.67
CA MET A 383 -12.93 17.59 -0.24
C MET A 383 -13.59 18.79 0.46
N LEU A 384 -13.19 20.01 0.12
CA LEU A 384 -13.75 21.24 0.66
C LEU A 384 -15.24 21.37 0.34
N LYS A 385 -15.63 21.20 -0.92
CA LYS A 385 -17.02 21.33 -1.36
C LYS A 385 -17.91 20.21 -0.84
N TRP A 386 -17.38 19.00 -0.71
CA TRP A 386 -18.12 17.85 -0.19
C TRP A 386 -18.19 17.86 1.34
N TYR A 387 -17.05 17.80 2.02
CA TYR A 387 -17.00 17.58 3.46
C TYR A 387 -17.36 18.80 4.31
N SER A 388 -17.37 20.02 3.75
CA SER A 388 -17.96 21.18 4.44
C SER A 388 -19.45 21.00 4.74
N LYS A 389 -20.15 20.16 3.96
CA LYS A 389 -21.56 19.80 4.15
C LYS A 389 -21.77 18.50 4.95
N VAL A 390 -20.69 17.76 5.22
CA VAL A 390 -20.73 16.47 5.94
C VAL A 390 -20.21 16.63 7.36
N SER A 391 -18.98 17.11 7.53
CA SER A 391 -18.33 17.25 8.83
C SER A 391 -17.26 18.34 8.81
N ILE A 392 -17.55 19.46 9.46
CA ILE A 392 -16.64 20.62 9.59
C ILE A 392 -15.42 20.28 10.45
N SER A 393 -15.57 19.39 11.44
CA SER A 393 -14.47 18.94 12.28
C SER A 393 -13.47 18.10 11.49
N ALA A 394 -13.95 17.11 10.71
CA ALA A 394 -13.13 16.24 9.88
C ALA A 394 -12.46 16.95 8.71
N LEU A 395 -13.08 18.03 8.21
CA LEU A 395 -12.61 18.76 7.03
C LEU A 395 -11.15 19.24 7.15
N ALA A 396 -10.69 19.60 8.35
CA ALA A 396 -9.29 20.00 8.58
C ALA A 396 -8.29 18.92 8.16
N THR A 397 -8.53 17.74 8.72
CA THR A 397 -7.72 16.54 8.59
C THR A 397 -7.73 16.10 7.14
N LEU A 398 -8.93 16.04 6.54
CA LEU A 398 -9.13 15.60 5.17
C LEU A 398 -8.59 16.56 4.12
N SER A 399 -8.73 17.88 4.32
CA SER A 399 -8.12 18.86 3.42
C SER A 399 -6.59 18.74 3.42
N THR A 400 -5.98 18.55 4.59
CA THR A 400 -4.52 18.37 4.70
C THR A 400 -4.08 17.07 4.02
N ALA A 401 -4.81 15.97 4.28
CA ALA A 401 -4.57 14.68 3.64
C ALA A 401 -4.71 14.75 2.11
N ALA A 402 -5.71 15.46 1.59
CA ALA A 402 -5.94 15.62 0.15
C ALA A 402 -4.78 16.28 -0.59
N ILE A 403 -4.13 17.25 0.05
CA ILE A 403 -3.04 18.03 -0.55
C ILE A 403 -1.72 17.27 -0.51
N LEU A 404 -1.49 16.52 0.57
CA LEU A 404 -0.23 15.84 0.81
C LEU A 404 -0.25 14.36 0.38
N GLY A 405 -1.43 13.83 0.06
CA GLY A 405 -1.65 12.41 -0.20
C GLY A 405 -0.95 11.88 -1.45
N ASN A 406 -0.50 12.73 -2.37
CA ASN A 406 0.24 12.33 -3.57
C ASN A 406 1.76 12.54 -3.50
N LEU A 407 2.32 13.01 -2.37
CA LEU A 407 3.77 13.24 -2.22
C LEU A 407 4.61 11.99 -2.51
N GLY A 408 4.08 10.80 -2.23
CA GLY A 408 4.72 9.52 -2.50
C GLY A 408 5.13 9.31 -3.95
N GLN A 409 4.39 9.87 -4.92
CA GLN A 409 4.73 9.77 -6.35
C GLN A 409 6.13 10.30 -6.64
N LEU A 410 6.55 11.37 -5.97
CA LEU A 410 7.86 11.97 -6.20
C LEU A 410 9.00 11.02 -5.81
N LEU A 411 8.84 10.28 -4.71
CA LEU A 411 9.83 9.30 -4.26
C LEU A 411 9.83 8.05 -5.11
N ILE A 412 8.65 7.54 -5.43
CA ILE A 412 8.51 6.37 -6.29
C ILE A 412 9.09 6.68 -7.68
N ALA A 413 8.83 7.87 -8.23
CA ALA A 413 9.37 8.30 -9.51
C ALA A 413 10.91 8.32 -9.53
N LYS A 414 11.50 8.93 -8.51
CA LYS A 414 12.96 8.98 -8.34
C LYS A 414 13.56 7.58 -8.24
N GLU A 415 12.91 6.72 -7.46
CA GLU A 415 13.35 5.35 -7.22
C GLU A 415 13.29 4.49 -8.48
N LEU A 416 12.21 4.63 -9.26
CA LEU A 416 12.03 3.96 -10.54
C LEU A 416 13.16 4.32 -11.51
N LYS A 417 13.48 5.61 -11.65
CA LYS A 417 14.57 6.05 -12.53
C LYS A 417 15.94 5.58 -12.04
N LYS A 418 16.23 5.77 -10.75
CA LYS A 418 17.51 5.39 -10.16
C LYS A 418 17.82 3.91 -10.37
N ASN A 419 16.81 3.05 -10.26
CA ASN A 419 16.94 1.60 -10.44
C ASN A 419 16.62 1.10 -11.85
N LYS A 420 16.44 2.01 -12.83
CA LYS A 420 16.12 1.69 -14.23
C LYS A 420 14.88 0.80 -14.38
N LYS A 421 13.88 0.99 -13.51
CA LYS A 421 12.61 0.28 -13.49
C LYS A 421 11.47 1.04 -14.19
N ASP A 422 11.74 2.24 -14.70
CA ASP A 422 10.77 3.11 -15.36
C ASP A 422 10.16 2.48 -16.62
N GLY A 423 10.94 1.70 -17.39
CA GLY A 423 10.43 0.97 -18.56
C GLY A 423 9.37 -0.08 -18.18
N VAL A 424 9.69 -0.95 -17.22
CA VAL A 424 8.76 -1.98 -16.72
C VAL A 424 7.52 -1.34 -16.11
N PHE A 425 7.68 -0.25 -15.36
CA PHE A 425 6.57 0.50 -14.79
C PHE A 425 5.64 1.08 -15.86
N LYS A 426 6.18 1.67 -16.93
CA LYS A 426 5.39 2.20 -18.05
C LYS A 426 4.56 1.10 -18.75
N ILE A 427 5.07 -0.13 -18.85
CA ILE A 427 4.32 -1.27 -19.41
C ILE A 427 3.12 -1.63 -18.53
N PHE A 428 3.29 -1.67 -17.20
CA PHE A 428 2.18 -1.90 -16.28
C PHE A 428 1.15 -0.77 -16.33
N LEU A 429 1.59 0.49 -16.44
CA LEU A 429 0.70 1.65 -16.55
C LEU A 429 -0.19 1.65 -17.80
N GLU A 430 0.21 0.94 -18.87
CA GLU A 430 -0.61 0.85 -20.09
C GLU A 430 -1.83 -0.05 -19.93
N HIS A 431 -1.79 -0.98 -18.98
CA HIS A 431 -2.80 -2.05 -18.85
C HIS A 431 -3.43 -2.11 -17.47
N SER A 432 -3.03 -1.24 -16.53
CA SER A 432 -3.46 -1.32 -15.14
C SER A 432 -3.49 0.05 -14.47
N PRO A 433 -4.28 0.21 -13.38
CA PRO A 433 -4.25 1.41 -12.55
C PRO A 433 -2.84 1.67 -11.99
N ILE A 434 -2.56 2.94 -11.68
CA ILE A 434 -1.25 3.39 -11.17
C ILE A 434 -0.87 2.61 -9.90
N GLU A 435 -1.81 2.41 -8.99
CA GLU A 435 -1.60 1.73 -7.71
C GLU A 435 -1.17 0.28 -7.92
N TYR A 436 -1.70 -0.38 -8.96
CA TYR A 436 -1.30 -1.73 -9.32
C TYR A 436 0.13 -1.76 -9.88
N ALA A 437 0.47 -0.83 -10.77
CA ALA A 437 1.81 -0.71 -11.30
C ALA A 437 2.86 -0.45 -10.20
N GLU A 438 2.54 0.44 -9.25
CA GLU A 438 3.41 0.75 -8.10
C GLU A 438 3.64 -0.49 -7.24
N GLN A 439 2.58 -1.22 -6.93
CA GLN A 439 2.66 -2.46 -6.15
C GLN A 439 3.47 -3.55 -6.86
N LYS A 440 3.34 -3.68 -8.18
CA LYS A 440 4.06 -4.72 -8.94
C LYS A 440 5.54 -4.42 -9.11
N VAL A 441 5.93 -3.16 -9.28
CA VAL A 441 7.31 -2.81 -9.61
C VAL A 441 8.15 -2.38 -8.39
N ILE A 442 7.52 -1.71 -7.42
CA ILE A 442 8.18 -1.11 -6.24
C ILE A 442 7.67 -1.72 -4.92
N HIS A 443 6.59 -2.51 -4.95
CA HIS A 443 6.02 -3.18 -3.75
C HIS A 443 5.51 -2.22 -2.66
N THR A 444 5.12 -1.01 -3.07
CA THR A 444 4.45 -0.01 -2.22
C THR A 444 3.46 0.78 -3.07
N THR A 445 2.71 1.68 -2.45
CA THR A 445 1.84 2.65 -3.14
C THR A 445 2.21 4.07 -2.79
N THR A 446 1.76 5.02 -3.62
CA THR A 446 1.85 6.45 -3.36
C THR A 446 1.24 6.80 -2.00
N ALA A 447 0.03 6.30 -1.68
CA ALA A 447 -0.63 6.59 -0.41
C ALA A 447 0.21 6.12 0.79
N ARG A 448 0.79 4.92 0.71
CA ARG A 448 1.69 4.39 1.74
C ARG A 448 2.93 5.25 1.91
N VAL A 449 3.62 5.59 0.83
CA VAL A 449 4.84 6.41 0.89
C VAL A 449 4.52 7.81 1.40
N SER A 450 3.43 8.44 0.93
CA SER A 450 2.91 9.70 1.45
C SER A 450 2.70 9.61 2.96
N SER A 451 1.94 8.62 3.45
CA SER A 451 1.70 8.48 4.89
C SER A 451 2.98 8.30 5.72
N ASN A 452 4.01 7.64 5.17
CA ASN A 452 5.30 7.50 5.84
C ASN A 452 6.06 8.84 5.91
N ILE A 453 6.02 9.64 4.85
CA ILE A 453 6.56 11.02 4.85
C ILE A 453 5.84 11.85 5.93
N LEU A 454 4.50 11.80 5.97
CA LEU A 454 3.69 12.53 6.94
C LEU A 454 3.97 12.11 8.39
N SER A 455 4.15 10.80 8.62
CA SER A 455 4.54 10.25 9.92
C SER A 455 5.95 10.68 10.34
N PHE A 456 6.91 10.69 9.41
CA PHE A 456 8.27 11.18 9.64
C PHE A 456 8.26 12.66 10.05
N TRP A 457 7.39 13.44 9.41
CA TRP A 457 7.12 14.83 9.76
C TRP A 457 6.28 15.02 11.02
N ASN A 458 5.89 13.94 11.71
CA ASN A 458 5.14 13.99 12.96
C ASN A 458 3.83 14.79 12.84
N LEU A 459 3.13 14.64 11.71
CA LEU A 459 1.77 15.13 11.57
C LEU A 459 0.80 14.29 12.41
N ASP A 460 -0.39 14.86 12.63
CA ASP A 460 -1.47 14.21 13.37
C ASP A 460 -1.80 12.82 12.81
N ARG A 461 -2.06 11.86 13.70
CA ARG A 461 -2.29 10.46 13.31
C ARG A 461 -3.53 10.28 12.46
N ASP A 462 -4.57 11.08 12.63
CA ASP A 462 -5.77 10.98 11.80
C ASP A 462 -5.47 11.43 10.35
N ILE A 463 -4.56 12.40 10.16
CA ILE A 463 -4.06 12.78 8.82
C ILE A 463 -3.25 11.64 8.23
N VAL A 464 -2.30 11.10 8.99
CA VAL A 464 -1.40 10.02 8.54
C VAL A 464 -2.21 8.76 8.18
N ASP A 465 -3.08 8.31 9.06
CA ASP A 465 -3.81 7.06 8.93
C ASP A 465 -4.91 7.18 7.86
N SER A 466 -5.58 8.33 7.73
CA SER A 466 -6.56 8.53 6.65
C SER A 466 -5.95 8.51 5.26
N VAL A 467 -4.67 8.89 5.09
CA VAL A 467 -3.92 8.69 3.84
C VAL A 467 -3.43 7.24 3.74
N ARG A 468 -2.90 6.66 4.82
CA ARG A 468 -2.36 5.28 4.81
C ARG A 468 -3.38 4.24 4.33
N PHE A 469 -4.62 4.35 4.81
CA PHE A 469 -5.70 3.40 4.51
C PHE A 469 -6.58 3.85 3.33
N SER A 470 -6.24 4.93 2.62
CA SER A 470 -7.04 5.41 1.49
C SER A 470 -7.12 4.40 0.33
N ASP A 471 -6.13 3.53 0.17
CA ASP A 471 -6.16 2.51 -0.88
C ASP A 471 -7.15 1.38 -0.55
N ASN A 472 -7.37 1.11 0.75
CA ASN A 472 -8.28 0.07 1.23
C ASN A 472 -8.88 0.44 2.61
N PRO A 473 -9.93 1.28 2.65
CA PRO A 473 -10.52 1.77 3.90
C PRO A 473 -11.07 0.67 4.81
N GLN A 474 -11.39 -0.51 4.26
CA GLN A 474 -11.94 -1.65 5.02
C GLN A 474 -10.99 -2.07 6.15
N HIS A 475 -9.69 -1.91 5.95
CA HIS A 475 -8.64 -2.25 6.91
C HIS A 475 -8.37 -1.13 7.93
N ALA A 476 -8.99 0.03 7.75
CA ALA A 476 -8.78 1.14 8.63
C ALA A 476 -9.35 0.82 10.03
N PRO A 477 -8.66 1.23 11.10
CA PRO A 477 -9.25 1.27 12.43
C PRO A 477 -10.59 2.01 12.42
N VAL A 478 -11.57 1.55 13.20
CA VAL A 478 -12.92 2.14 13.27
C VAL A 478 -12.88 3.65 13.52
N GLU A 479 -11.92 4.11 14.31
CA GLU A 479 -11.74 5.51 14.69
C GLU A 479 -11.34 6.41 13.52
N VAL A 480 -10.75 5.85 12.45
CA VAL A 480 -10.30 6.60 11.26
C VAL A 480 -10.96 6.12 9.97
N TYR A 481 -11.86 5.15 10.05
CA TYR A 481 -12.51 4.52 8.90
C TYR A 481 -13.22 5.55 8.01
N ASP A 482 -14.01 6.46 8.59
CA ASP A 482 -14.74 7.48 7.84
C ASP A 482 -13.79 8.43 7.10
N LEU A 483 -12.67 8.79 7.75
CA LEU A 483 -11.65 9.66 7.17
C LEU A 483 -10.91 8.96 6.02
N ALA A 484 -10.56 7.69 6.20
CA ALA A 484 -9.93 6.87 5.17
C ALA A 484 -10.87 6.66 3.97
N LEU A 485 -12.16 6.43 4.22
CA LEU A 485 -13.19 6.28 3.19
C LEU A 485 -13.36 7.59 2.39
N ALA A 486 -13.37 8.73 3.06
CA ALA A 486 -13.42 10.03 2.40
C ALA A 486 -12.27 10.23 1.41
N ASN A 487 -11.03 9.98 1.86
CA ASN A 487 -9.85 10.08 1.01
C ASN A 487 -9.86 9.04 -0.10
N HIS A 488 -10.30 7.81 0.16
CA HIS A 488 -10.46 6.77 -0.87
C HIS A 488 -11.34 7.25 -2.02
N VAL A 489 -12.51 7.82 -1.69
CA VAL A 489 -13.45 8.36 -2.68
C VAL A 489 -12.82 9.52 -3.45
N VAL A 490 -12.25 10.50 -2.76
CA VAL A 490 -11.64 11.68 -3.42
C VAL A 490 -10.43 11.28 -4.29
N PHE A 491 -9.62 10.33 -3.84
CA PHE A 491 -8.41 9.89 -4.54
C PHE A 491 -8.74 9.05 -5.77
N TYR A 492 -9.82 8.27 -5.70
CA TYR A 492 -10.36 7.56 -6.85
C TYR A 492 -10.98 8.53 -7.88
N LEU A 493 -11.77 9.51 -7.42
CA LEU A 493 -12.43 10.45 -8.32
C LEU A 493 -11.44 11.41 -8.99
N ILE A 494 -10.31 11.69 -8.36
CA ILE A 494 -9.25 12.53 -8.91
C ILE A 494 -7.96 11.72 -8.87
N GLY A 495 -7.68 11.03 -9.97
CA GLY A 495 -6.57 10.11 -10.12
C GLY A 495 -5.20 10.79 -10.01
N LEU A 496 -4.18 9.98 -9.72
CA LEU A 496 -2.78 10.43 -9.63
C LEU A 496 -2.21 10.94 -10.97
N ASP A 497 -2.89 10.66 -12.09
CA ASP A 497 -2.57 11.18 -13.42
C ASP A 497 -3.21 12.55 -13.72
N GLY A 498 -3.99 13.11 -12.78
CA GLY A 498 -4.69 14.38 -12.95
C GLY A 498 -6.05 14.29 -13.61
N LYS A 499 -6.49 13.08 -14.02
CA LYS A 499 -7.82 12.88 -14.60
C LYS A 499 -8.88 12.86 -13.51
N ILE A 500 -10.06 13.39 -13.87
CA ILE A 500 -11.25 13.36 -13.03
C ILE A 500 -12.16 12.27 -13.57
N ASN A 501 -12.54 11.32 -12.73
CA ASN A 501 -13.61 10.37 -13.02
C ASN A 501 -14.95 11.09 -12.81
N PRO A 502 -15.77 11.28 -13.87
CA PRO A 502 -16.99 12.08 -13.77
C PRO A 502 -18.13 11.34 -13.06
N THR A 503 -18.01 10.01 -12.92
CA THR A 503 -19.04 9.15 -12.35
C THR A 503 -18.52 8.44 -11.10
N ILE A 504 -19.39 8.36 -10.09
CA ILE A 504 -19.12 7.62 -8.87
C ILE A 504 -19.46 6.14 -9.14
N PRO A 505 -18.53 5.19 -8.94
CA PRO A 505 -18.83 3.78 -9.18
C PRO A 505 -19.92 3.25 -8.24
N LYS A 506 -20.83 2.41 -8.73
CA LYS A 506 -21.94 1.84 -7.95
C LYS A 506 -21.49 1.17 -6.64
N LYS A 507 -20.35 0.49 -6.63
CA LYS A 507 -19.77 -0.11 -5.41
C LYS A 507 -19.41 0.95 -4.37
N MET A 508 -18.90 2.10 -4.81
CA MET A 508 -18.56 3.23 -3.95
C MET A 508 -19.83 3.93 -3.44
N GLU A 509 -20.84 4.11 -4.28
CA GLU A 509 -22.16 4.63 -3.85
C GLU A 509 -22.76 3.77 -2.75
N GLN A 510 -22.76 2.43 -2.92
CA GLN A 510 -23.26 1.50 -1.91
C GLN A 510 -22.50 1.62 -0.59
N LEU A 511 -21.17 1.77 -0.64
CA LEU A 511 -20.35 1.98 0.56
C LEU A 511 -20.69 3.31 1.25
N LEU A 512 -20.84 4.40 0.50
CA LEU A 512 -21.20 5.71 1.04
C LEU A 512 -22.58 5.69 1.70
N VAL A 513 -23.58 5.10 1.03
CA VAL A 513 -24.95 4.97 1.56
C VAL A 513 -24.96 4.13 2.85
N LYS A 514 -24.19 3.04 2.88
CA LYS A 514 -24.06 2.20 4.08
C LYS A 514 -23.50 2.97 5.29
N GLN A 515 -22.66 3.98 5.04
CA GLN A 515 -22.08 4.85 6.06
C GLN A 515 -22.90 6.12 6.32
N GLY A 516 -24.11 6.22 5.77
CA GLY A 516 -24.99 7.38 5.96
C GLY A 516 -24.53 8.65 5.22
N LEU A 517 -23.61 8.52 4.25
CA LEU A 517 -23.12 9.66 3.47
C LEU A 517 -24.02 9.91 2.26
N ASN A 518 -24.43 11.17 2.07
CA ASN A 518 -25.27 11.58 0.95
C ASN A 518 -24.43 11.68 -0.34
N VAL A 519 -24.70 10.78 -1.29
CA VAL A 519 -24.03 10.68 -2.60
C VAL A 519 -24.30 11.91 -3.49
N GLU A 520 -25.50 12.50 -3.42
CA GLU A 520 -25.86 13.69 -4.19
C GLU A 520 -24.98 14.89 -3.80
N THR A 521 -24.63 15.01 -2.53
CA THR A 521 -23.73 16.06 -2.04
C THR A 521 -22.33 15.92 -2.64
N LEU A 522 -21.83 14.69 -2.76
CA LEU A 522 -20.57 14.39 -3.43
C LEU A 522 -20.64 14.66 -4.94
N GLN A 523 -21.71 14.21 -5.61
CA GLN A 523 -21.86 14.43 -7.06
C GLN A 523 -21.92 15.92 -7.41
N ASN A 524 -22.65 16.72 -6.63
CA ASN A 524 -22.71 18.17 -6.81
C ASN A 524 -21.34 18.83 -6.60
N ALA A 525 -20.57 18.37 -5.61
CA ALA A 525 -19.20 18.84 -5.39
C ALA A 525 -18.28 18.46 -6.57
N LEU A 526 -18.39 17.24 -7.08
CA LEU A 526 -17.62 16.73 -8.22
C LEU A 526 -17.89 17.53 -9.50
N ASN A 527 -19.17 17.75 -9.82
CA ASN A 527 -19.57 18.56 -10.99
C ASN A 527 -18.95 19.96 -10.93
N SER A 528 -18.99 20.61 -9.76
CA SER A 528 -18.38 21.93 -9.58
C SER A 528 -16.86 21.92 -9.77
N VAL A 529 -16.15 20.86 -9.36
CA VAL A 529 -14.69 20.75 -9.59
C VAL A 529 -14.38 20.49 -11.06
N ILE A 530 -15.22 19.74 -11.78
CA ILE A 530 -15.09 19.50 -13.22
C ILE A 530 -15.23 20.83 -13.98
N GLU A 531 -16.25 21.62 -13.69
CA GLU A 531 -16.47 22.95 -14.29
C GLU A 531 -15.26 23.86 -14.08
N LEU A 532 -14.74 23.92 -12.85
CA LEU A 532 -13.55 24.71 -12.50
C LEU A 532 -12.27 24.24 -13.19
N SER A 533 -12.21 22.97 -13.61
CA SER A 533 -11.04 22.40 -14.27
C SER A 533 -11.06 22.59 -15.80
N GLN A 534 -12.19 23.05 -16.35
CA GLN A 534 -12.39 23.31 -17.78
C GLN A 534 -12.24 24.79 -18.16
N GLY A 535 -12.37 25.70 -17.19
CA GLY A 535 -12.09 27.14 -17.34
C GLY A 535 -10.66 27.48 -16.96
#